data_AF-S2K2P1-F1
#
_entry.id   AF-S2K2P1-F1
#
_cell.length_a   1.000
_cell.length_b   1.000
_cell.length_c   1.000
_cell.angle_alpha   90.00
_cell.angle_beta   90.00
_cell.angle_gamma   90.00
#
_symmetry.space_group_name_H-M   'P 1'
#
loop_
_entity.id
_entity.type
_entity.pdbx_description
1 polymer ?
#
loop_
_entity_poly.entity_id
_entity_poly.type
_entity_poly.pdbx_seq_one_letter_code
_entity_poly.pdbx_strand_id
1 'polypeptide(L)'
;MAVCGLCLRKSSEERCYILMPNCGHVFDKACIDDCIGMMYTCPDCKETYLLPSPYRPVHPASDININDFQQSIMDANNTISMLKSELLKTQEELDIEHRSRRKSNEALMSLQRKHNSFTATNPAAPSQIKIPKALDVQKFKSHFNDHIEQLENNLKPAADTNEAASILEKIKLVKENQTIIEELCNLRNLATATAQKCIYEMKSAKNLLEAAKRHTSDNLAIPIQEVQETQMPSDQIAVHSAELQRGDSKSYNSVIELQNMEKDLHAAYQQLRQGYDDIAATLPDIGMINSHSTISRKMKRIRKKNASLVKIKQRMKDEKWRKRIENLISNSNSTKMMIDSYKMRIINQVSALTGY
;
A
#
# COMPACT_ATOMS: atom_id res chain seq x y z
N MET A 1 -18.60 -55.36 11.50
CA MET A 1 -17.18 -55.57 11.18
C MET A 1 -17.10 -56.13 9.78
N ALA A 2 -16.37 -55.48 8.88
CA ALA A 2 -16.21 -55.96 7.50
C ALA A 2 -15.08 -57.00 7.44
N VAL A 3 -15.23 -57.99 6.55
CA VAL A 3 -14.19 -59.00 6.25
C VAL A 3 -13.93 -58.91 4.76
N CYS A 4 -12.66 -58.88 4.36
CA CYS A 4 -12.29 -58.87 2.95
C CYS A 4 -12.68 -60.21 2.30
N GLY A 5 -13.47 -60.18 1.21
CA GLY A 5 -13.88 -61.39 0.49
C GLY A 5 -12.73 -62.20 -0.12
N LEU A 6 -11.58 -61.55 -0.38
CA LEU A 6 -10.40 -62.18 -0.99
C LEU A 6 -9.44 -62.80 0.03
N CYS A 7 -9.00 -62.02 1.03
CA CYS A 7 -8.00 -62.48 2.00
C CYS A 7 -8.60 -62.98 3.32
N LEU A 8 -9.92 -62.89 3.49
CA LEU A 8 -10.70 -63.33 4.65
C LEU A 8 -10.27 -62.72 5.99
N ARG A 9 -9.45 -61.66 5.98
CA ARG A 9 -9.03 -60.94 7.19
C ARG A 9 -10.09 -59.91 7.60
N LYS A 10 -10.28 -59.78 8.91
CA LYS A 10 -11.17 -58.76 9.52
C LYS A 10 -10.59 -57.36 9.34
N SER A 11 -11.49 -56.38 9.24
CA SER A 11 -11.15 -54.95 9.17
C SER A 11 -10.36 -54.49 10.41
N SER A 12 -9.18 -53.92 10.19
CA SER A 12 -8.37 -53.22 11.19
C SER A 12 -8.20 -51.75 10.82
N GLU A 13 -8.01 -50.86 11.80
CA GLU A 13 -7.84 -49.41 11.59
C GLU A 13 -6.65 -49.06 10.68
N GLU A 14 -5.62 -49.92 10.63
CA GLU A 14 -4.42 -49.73 9.82
C GLU A 14 -4.60 -50.10 8.33
N ARG A 15 -5.77 -50.62 7.92
CA ARG A 15 -6.00 -51.13 6.56
C ARG A 15 -7.09 -50.34 5.86
N CYS A 16 -6.82 -49.99 4.60
CA CYS A 16 -7.79 -49.32 3.74
C CYS A 16 -8.70 -50.37 3.09
N TYR A 17 -10.01 -50.19 3.21
CA TYR A 17 -11.01 -51.04 2.55
C TYR A 17 -11.75 -50.26 1.47
N ILE A 18 -12.03 -50.93 0.35
CA ILE A 18 -12.84 -50.40 -0.75
C ILE A 18 -14.18 -51.11 -0.72
N LEU A 19 -15.25 -50.31 -0.63
CA LEU A 19 -16.63 -50.77 -0.82
C LEU A 19 -16.96 -50.68 -2.31
N MET A 20 -17.33 -51.81 -2.90
CA MET A 20 -17.69 -51.86 -4.31
C MET A 20 -19.01 -51.13 -4.56
N PRO A 21 -19.06 -50.19 -5.51
CA PRO A 21 -20.31 -49.56 -5.91
C PRO A 21 -21.27 -50.62 -6.48
N ASN A 22 -22.57 -50.43 -6.24
CA ASN A 22 -23.70 -51.28 -6.65
C ASN A 22 -23.88 -52.60 -5.89
N CYS A 23 -22.81 -53.38 -5.64
CA CYS A 23 -22.96 -54.69 -4.97
C CYS A 23 -22.63 -54.67 -3.48
N GLY A 24 -21.95 -53.63 -2.97
CA GLY A 24 -21.68 -53.46 -1.55
C GLY A 24 -20.68 -54.45 -0.95
N HIS A 25 -19.99 -55.25 -1.77
CA HIS A 25 -18.90 -56.10 -1.31
C HIS A 25 -17.70 -55.26 -0.89
N VAL A 26 -16.97 -55.72 0.14
CA VAL A 26 -15.84 -54.98 0.73
C VAL A 26 -14.56 -55.76 0.55
N PHE A 27 -13.53 -55.09 0.05
CA PHE A 27 -12.20 -55.67 -0.16
C PHE A 27 -11.12 -54.82 0.47
N ASP A 28 -10.04 -55.44 0.93
CA ASP A 28 -8.80 -54.75 1.29
C ASP A 28 -8.22 -54.12 0.01
N LYS A 29 -7.79 -52.86 0.06
CA LYS A 29 -7.29 -52.11 -1.09
C LYS A 29 -6.16 -52.86 -1.80
N ALA A 30 -5.22 -53.44 -1.04
CA ALA A 30 -4.13 -54.19 -1.64
C ALA A 30 -4.64 -55.42 -2.41
N CYS A 31 -5.61 -56.14 -1.86
CA CYS A 31 -6.18 -57.33 -2.50
C CYS A 31 -6.96 -56.98 -3.77
N ILE A 32 -7.66 -55.85 -3.78
CA ILE A 32 -8.44 -55.43 -4.95
C ILE A 32 -7.53 -54.88 -6.07
N ASP A 33 -6.48 -54.13 -5.72
CA ASP A 33 -5.49 -53.64 -6.68
C ASP A 33 -4.74 -54.80 -7.37
N ASP A 34 -4.48 -55.89 -6.64
CA ASP A 34 -3.83 -57.10 -7.20
C ASP A 34 -4.79 -57.97 -8.05
N CYS A 35 -6.08 -58.01 -7.69
CA CYS A 35 -7.06 -58.86 -8.39
C CYS A 35 -7.67 -58.19 -9.61
N ILE A 36 -7.84 -56.87 -9.57
CA ILE A 36 -8.49 -56.13 -10.64
C ILE A 36 -7.41 -55.68 -11.63
N GLY A 37 -7.28 -56.42 -12.74
CA GLY A 37 -6.59 -55.95 -13.93
C GLY A 37 -7.31 -54.77 -14.59
N MET A 38 -7.14 -54.56 -15.90
CA MET A 38 -7.79 -53.46 -16.65
C MET A 38 -9.33 -53.45 -16.57
N MET A 39 -9.98 -54.50 -16.05
CA MET A 39 -11.43 -54.60 -15.92
C MET A 39 -11.88 -54.67 -14.46
N TYR A 40 -12.39 -53.53 -14.01
CA TYR A 40 -13.08 -53.28 -12.76
C TYR A 40 -14.33 -54.19 -12.61
N THR A 41 -14.14 -55.43 -12.16
CA THR A 41 -15.19 -56.43 -11.92
C THR A 41 -15.13 -56.93 -10.49
N CYS A 42 -16.28 -57.02 -9.81
CA CYS A 42 -16.34 -57.53 -8.45
C CYS A 42 -15.91 -59.02 -8.44
N PRO A 43 -14.90 -59.41 -7.64
CA PRO A 43 -14.46 -60.80 -7.57
C PRO A 43 -15.57 -61.77 -7.15
N ASP A 44 -16.43 -61.33 -6.22
CA ASP A 44 -17.47 -62.16 -5.60
C ASP A 44 -18.71 -62.33 -6.49
N CYS A 45 -19.27 -61.22 -6.99
CA CYS A 45 -20.54 -61.24 -7.73
C CYS A 45 -20.41 -61.04 -9.25
N LYS A 46 -19.19 -60.82 -9.75
CA LYS A 46 -18.87 -60.56 -11.17
C LYS A 46 -19.52 -59.32 -11.79
N GLU A 47 -20.17 -58.49 -10.99
CA GLU A 47 -20.73 -57.22 -11.45
C GLU A 47 -19.60 -56.30 -11.93
N THR A 48 -19.72 -55.79 -13.16
CA THR A 48 -18.72 -54.87 -13.75
C THR A 48 -19.06 -53.45 -13.33
N TYR A 49 -18.09 -52.72 -12.77
CA TYR A 49 -18.30 -51.33 -12.40
C TYR A 49 -17.60 -50.39 -13.39
N LEU A 50 -18.37 -49.42 -13.87
CA LEU A 50 -17.83 -48.25 -14.56
C LEU A 50 -17.41 -47.25 -13.48
N LEU A 51 -16.11 -47.10 -13.24
CA LEU A 51 -15.64 -46.02 -12.37
C LEU A 51 -16.13 -44.67 -12.94
N PRO A 52 -16.77 -43.80 -12.13
CA PRO A 52 -16.92 -42.40 -12.50
C PRO A 52 -15.52 -41.82 -12.71
N SER A 53 -15.25 -41.40 -13.95
CA SER A 53 -13.94 -40.99 -14.47
C SER A 53 -13.35 -39.82 -13.67
N PRO A 54 -12.21 -40.04 -12.97
CA PRO A 54 -10.89 -39.75 -13.57
C PRO A 54 -9.95 -40.98 -13.69
N TYR A 55 -10.39 -42.17 -13.29
CA TYR A 55 -9.55 -43.38 -13.22
C TYR A 55 -9.78 -44.42 -14.31
N ARG A 56 -10.58 -44.11 -15.34
CA ARG A 56 -10.74 -45.00 -16.49
C ARG A 56 -9.45 -44.93 -17.30
N PRO A 57 -8.70 -46.04 -17.50
CA PRO A 57 -7.66 -46.08 -18.52
C PRO A 57 -8.36 -45.74 -19.83
N VAL A 58 -8.01 -44.59 -20.41
CA VAL A 58 -8.54 -44.19 -21.71
C VAL A 58 -7.93 -45.19 -22.68
N HIS A 59 -8.64 -46.28 -22.97
CA HIS A 59 -8.35 -47.04 -24.18
C HIS A 59 -8.49 -46.03 -25.31
N PRO A 60 -7.42 -45.73 -26.07
CA PRO A 60 -7.51 -44.78 -27.16
C PRO A 60 -8.57 -45.33 -28.11
N ALA A 61 -9.71 -44.66 -28.15
CA ALA A 61 -10.67 -44.87 -29.23
C ALA A 61 -9.86 -44.70 -30.52
N SER A 62 -9.96 -45.67 -31.42
CA SER A 62 -9.05 -45.93 -32.54
C SER A 62 -8.95 -44.81 -33.60
N ASP A 63 -9.55 -43.63 -33.36
CA ASP A 63 -9.59 -42.51 -34.30
C ASP A 63 -9.15 -41.18 -33.67
N ILE A 64 -8.32 -41.19 -32.62
CA ILE A 64 -7.67 -39.97 -32.17
C ILE A 64 -6.57 -39.62 -33.17
N ASN A 65 -6.86 -38.64 -34.03
CA ASN A 65 -5.91 -38.04 -34.95
C ASN A 65 -4.68 -37.55 -34.17
N ILE A 66 -3.55 -38.25 -34.35
CA ILE A 66 -2.29 -38.00 -33.63
C ILE A 66 -1.85 -36.53 -33.79
N ASN A 67 -2.18 -35.91 -34.93
CA ASN A 67 -1.84 -34.51 -35.19
C ASN A 67 -2.61 -33.55 -34.27
N ASP A 68 -3.89 -33.82 -33.99
CA ASP A 68 -4.70 -32.97 -33.11
C ASP A 68 -4.20 -33.06 -31.66
N PHE A 69 -3.76 -34.26 -31.25
CA PHE A 69 -3.14 -34.47 -29.95
C PHE A 69 -1.79 -33.74 -29.83
N GLN A 70 -0.94 -33.80 -30.86
CA GLN A 70 0.33 -33.07 -30.89
C GLN A 70 0.12 -31.55 -30.84
N GLN A 71 -0.88 -31.03 -31.58
CA GLN A 71 -1.23 -29.63 -31.55
C GLN A 71 -1.71 -29.20 -30.16
N SER A 72 -2.57 -30.00 -29.52
CA SER A 72 -3.04 -29.75 -28.16
C SER A 72 -1.90 -29.71 -27.13
N ILE A 73 -0.90 -30.59 -27.27
CA ILE A 73 0.31 -30.58 -26.42
C ILE A 73 1.12 -29.29 -26.66
N MET A 74 1.30 -28.86 -27.91
CA MET A 74 2.00 -27.61 -28.21
C MET A 74 1.29 -26.40 -27.63
N ASP A 75 -0.03 -26.33 -27.76
CA ASP A 75 -0.85 -25.24 -27.21
C ASP A 75 -0.76 -25.21 -25.67
N ALA A 76 -0.87 -26.37 -25.02
CA ALA A 76 -0.72 -26.49 -23.57
C ALA A 76 0.68 -26.04 -23.10
N ASN A 77 1.74 -26.44 -23.81
CA ASN A 77 3.11 -26.01 -23.49
C ASN A 77 3.30 -24.50 -23.67
N ASN A 78 2.68 -23.90 -24.69
CA ASN A 78 2.68 -22.45 -24.88
C ASN A 78 1.95 -21.74 -23.74
N THR A 79 0.78 -22.24 -23.32
CA THR A 79 0.05 -21.71 -22.16
C THR A 79 0.87 -21.82 -20.87
N ILE A 80 1.51 -22.95 -20.62
CA ILE A 80 2.39 -23.14 -19.45
C ILE A 80 3.56 -22.16 -19.48
N SER A 81 4.16 -21.91 -20.64
CA SER A 81 5.24 -20.94 -20.81
C SER A 81 4.77 -19.51 -20.50
N MET A 82 3.59 -19.12 -21.01
CA MET A 82 2.98 -17.82 -20.70
C MET A 82 2.70 -17.66 -19.20
N LEU A 83 2.06 -18.65 -18.59
CA LEU A 83 1.73 -18.62 -17.16
C LEU A 83 2.99 -18.55 -16.28
N LYS A 84 4.06 -19.26 -16.65
CA LYS A 84 5.37 -19.15 -15.97
C LYS A 84 5.93 -17.73 -16.06
N SER A 85 5.85 -17.08 -17.22
CA SER A 85 6.30 -15.69 -17.38
C SER A 85 5.48 -14.72 -16.53
N GLU A 86 4.17 -14.93 -16.44
CA GLU A 86 3.27 -14.09 -15.63
C GLU A 86 3.50 -14.29 -14.13
N LEU A 87 3.74 -15.53 -13.70
CA LEU A 87 4.12 -15.86 -12.32
C LEU A 87 5.45 -15.20 -11.93
N LEU A 88 6.47 -15.21 -12.80
CA LEU A 88 7.73 -14.53 -12.54
C LEU A 88 7.56 -13.01 -12.42
N LYS A 89 6.69 -12.41 -13.25
CA LYS A 89 6.40 -10.98 -13.21
C LYS A 89 5.68 -10.58 -11.91
N THR A 90 4.68 -11.35 -11.49
CA THR A 90 3.96 -11.11 -10.23
C THR A 90 4.87 -11.29 -9.02
N GLN A 91 5.78 -12.27 -9.06
CA GLN A 91 6.80 -12.45 -8.03
C GLN A 91 7.74 -11.23 -7.92
N GLU A 92 8.19 -10.67 -9.05
CA GLU A 92 9.03 -9.45 -9.04
C GLU A 92 8.27 -8.24 -8.47
N GLU A 93 6.98 -8.10 -8.80
CA GLU A 93 6.13 -7.03 -8.26
C GLU A 93 5.95 -7.16 -6.73
N LEU A 94 5.73 -8.38 -6.23
CA LEU A 94 5.63 -8.67 -4.81
C LEU A 94 6.93 -8.35 -4.06
N ASP A 95 8.09 -8.68 -4.63
CA ASP A 95 9.40 -8.34 -4.06
C ASP A 95 9.64 -6.84 -4.00
N ILE A 96 9.21 -6.09 -5.02
CA ILE A 96 9.27 -4.63 -5.04
C ILE A 96 8.41 -4.05 -3.92
N GLU A 97 7.22 -4.59 -3.70
CA GLU A 97 6.33 -4.14 -2.64
C GLU A 97 6.89 -4.44 -1.25
N HIS A 98 7.40 -5.65 -1.01
CA HIS A 98 8.04 -6.00 0.26
C HIS A 98 9.23 -5.08 0.59
N ARG A 99 10.07 -4.75 -0.41
CA ARG A 99 11.15 -3.77 -0.23
C ARG A 99 10.62 -2.38 0.09
N SER A 100 9.49 -1.98 -0.51
CA SER A 100 8.85 -0.70 -0.19
C SER A 100 8.31 -0.68 1.25
N ARG A 101 7.63 -1.75 1.69
CA ARG A 101 7.10 -1.86 3.06
C ARG A 101 8.22 -1.85 4.11
N ARG A 102 9.34 -2.56 3.87
CA ARG A 102 10.50 -2.52 4.78
C ARG A 102 11.03 -1.09 4.96
N LYS A 103 11.20 -0.34 3.86
CA LYS A 103 11.66 1.05 3.93
C LYS A 103 10.69 1.98 4.66
N SER A 104 9.38 1.80 4.45
CA SER A 104 8.37 2.56 5.19
C SER A 104 8.41 2.25 6.69
N ASN A 105 8.54 0.97 7.07
CA ASN A 105 8.67 0.58 8.46
C ASN A 105 9.96 1.10 9.11
N GLU A 106 11.09 1.07 8.41
CA GLU A 106 12.35 1.66 8.89
C GLU A 106 12.21 3.17 9.15
N ALA A 107 11.52 3.89 8.27
CA ALA A 107 11.24 5.31 8.44
C ALA A 107 10.33 5.56 9.67
N LEU A 108 9.29 4.76 9.85
CA LEU A 108 8.37 4.84 10.99
C LEU A 108 9.09 4.58 12.32
N MET A 109 9.92 3.53 12.38
CA MET A 109 10.75 3.24 13.56
C MET A 109 11.76 4.36 13.84
N SER A 110 12.29 5.01 12.81
CA SER A 110 13.20 6.16 12.97
C SER A 110 12.48 7.38 13.54
N LEU A 111 11.23 7.63 13.13
CA LEU A 111 10.39 8.69 13.70
C LEU A 111 10.03 8.41 15.16
N GLN A 112 9.66 7.16 15.48
CA GLN A 112 9.33 6.76 16.84
C GLN A 112 10.53 6.91 17.78
N ARG A 113 11.75 6.55 17.35
CA ARG A 113 12.97 6.80 18.14
C ARG A 113 13.22 8.28 18.38
N LYS A 114 13.01 9.14 17.36
CA LYS A 114 13.13 10.59 17.53
C LYS A 114 12.12 11.14 18.52
N HIS A 115 10.86 10.70 18.44
CA HIS A 115 9.82 11.10 19.37
C HIS A 115 10.16 10.72 20.82
N ASN A 116 10.66 9.50 21.04
CA ASN A 116 11.07 9.03 22.36
C ASN A 116 12.30 9.80 22.90
N SER A 117 13.22 10.23 22.02
CA SER A 117 14.35 11.07 22.43
C SER A 117 13.94 12.49 22.84
N PHE A 118 12.87 13.04 22.24
CA PHE A 118 12.34 14.36 22.56
C PHE A 118 11.57 14.38 23.88
N THR A 119 10.84 13.30 24.19
CA THR A 119 10.06 13.19 25.43
C THR A 119 10.90 12.90 26.66
N ALA A 120 12.11 12.33 26.49
CA ALA A 120 12.99 12.00 27.62
C ALA A 120 13.80 13.19 28.19
N THR A 121 13.86 14.36 27.52
CA THR A 121 14.82 15.42 27.88
C THR A 121 14.21 16.76 28.32
N ASN A 122 12.89 16.93 28.34
CA ASN A 122 12.31 18.19 28.84
C ASN A 122 10.87 18.05 29.38
N PRO A 123 10.67 18.00 30.71
CA PRO A 123 9.34 18.12 31.33
C PRO A 123 8.86 19.58 31.50
N ALA A 124 9.53 20.58 30.91
CA ALA A 124 9.23 21.99 31.17
C ALA A 124 8.28 22.64 30.14
N ALA A 125 7.15 23.09 30.67
CA ALA A 125 6.17 24.08 30.17
C ALA A 125 5.27 23.69 28.96
N PRO A 126 3.93 23.87 29.10
CA PRO A 126 2.98 23.70 28.00
C PRO A 126 3.16 24.84 26.99
N SER A 127 3.99 24.58 25.98
CA SER A 127 4.18 25.47 24.85
C SER A 127 2.88 25.56 24.04
N GLN A 128 2.51 26.79 23.66
CA GLN A 128 1.34 27.07 22.84
C GLN A 128 1.37 26.23 21.57
N ILE A 129 0.47 25.25 21.48
CA ILE A 129 0.36 24.34 20.34
C ILE A 129 0.01 25.19 19.11
N LYS A 130 0.99 25.38 18.23
CA LYS A 130 0.75 25.97 16.90
C LYS A 130 -0.02 24.93 16.09
N ILE A 131 -1.34 25.11 16.02
CA ILE A 131 -2.20 24.31 15.14
C ILE A 131 -1.66 24.46 13.72
N PRO A 132 -1.37 23.34 13.01
CA PRO A 132 -0.92 23.40 11.62
C PRO A 132 -1.91 24.22 10.78
N LYS A 133 -1.39 25.13 9.95
CA LYS A 133 -2.23 25.90 9.02
C LYS A 133 -3.06 24.93 8.17
N ALA A 134 -4.33 25.28 7.93
CA ALA A 134 -5.23 24.51 7.08
C ALA A 134 -4.55 24.14 5.76
N LEU A 135 -4.73 22.90 5.32
CA LEU A 135 -4.13 22.42 4.09
C LEU A 135 -4.76 23.17 2.90
N ASP A 136 -3.93 23.73 2.03
CA ASP A 136 -4.39 24.44 0.85
C ASP A 136 -4.84 23.44 -0.23
N VAL A 137 -6.13 23.08 -0.19
CA VAL A 137 -6.78 22.15 -1.13
C VAL A 137 -6.69 22.66 -2.56
N GLN A 138 -6.71 23.98 -2.77
CA GLN A 138 -6.63 24.58 -4.11
C GLN A 138 -5.30 24.25 -4.80
N LYS A 139 -4.20 24.22 -4.04
CA LYS A 139 -2.88 23.89 -4.58
C LYS A 139 -2.78 22.43 -5.06
N PHE A 140 -3.47 21.50 -4.41
CA PHE A 140 -3.53 20.12 -4.89
C PHE A 140 -4.42 20.01 -6.12
N LYS A 141 -5.59 20.67 -6.09
CA LYS A 141 -6.55 20.69 -7.19
C LYS A 141 -5.92 21.22 -8.48
N SER A 142 -5.16 22.31 -8.42
CA SER A 142 -4.45 22.85 -9.58
C SER A 142 -3.44 21.85 -10.16
N HIS A 143 -2.65 21.19 -9.32
CA HIS A 143 -1.69 20.18 -9.78
C HIS A 143 -2.36 18.98 -10.48
N PHE A 144 -3.53 18.54 -10.01
CA PHE A 144 -4.30 17.47 -10.67
C PHE A 144 -4.86 17.95 -12.01
N ASN A 145 -5.43 19.15 -12.05
CA ASN A 145 -5.96 19.74 -13.28
C ASN A 145 -4.87 19.92 -14.34
N ASP A 146 -3.69 20.45 -13.98
CA ASP A 146 -2.55 20.61 -14.89
C ASP A 146 -2.11 19.26 -15.47
N HIS A 147 -2.14 18.19 -14.67
CA HIS A 147 -1.75 16.85 -15.11
C HIS A 147 -2.82 16.22 -16.02
N ILE A 148 -4.11 16.43 -15.73
CA ILE A 148 -5.20 16.01 -16.61
C ILE A 148 -5.09 16.73 -17.96
N GLU A 149 -4.87 18.04 -17.96
CA GLU A 149 -4.71 18.84 -19.18
C GLU A 149 -3.51 18.35 -20.02
N GLN A 150 -2.39 18.00 -19.38
CA GLN A 150 -1.25 17.40 -20.06
C GLN A 150 -1.60 16.06 -20.71
N LEU A 151 -2.36 15.20 -20.03
CA LEU A 151 -2.78 13.91 -20.58
C LEU A 151 -3.78 14.08 -21.74
N GLU A 152 -4.71 15.02 -21.63
CA GLU A 152 -5.66 15.36 -22.69
C GLU A 152 -4.97 15.93 -23.92
N ASN A 153 -3.93 16.76 -23.74
CA ASN A 153 -3.12 17.25 -24.84
C ASN A 153 -2.29 16.13 -25.52
N ASN A 154 -1.88 15.10 -24.78
CA ASN A 154 -1.23 13.91 -25.35
C ASN A 154 -2.21 12.99 -26.09
N LEU A 155 -3.52 13.09 -25.81
CA LEU A 155 -4.54 12.30 -26.50
C LEU A 155 -4.75 12.80 -27.95
N LYS A 156 -4.63 14.11 -28.20
CA LYS A 156 -4.84 14.73 -29.53
C LYS A 156 -3.99 14.14 -30.66
N PRO A 157 -2.68 13.86 -30.50
CA PRO A 157 -1.85 13.28 -31.56
C PRO A 157 -1.89 11.74 -31.65
N ALA A 158 -2.52 11.04 -30.70
CA ALA A 158 -2.55 9.58 -30.68
C ALA A 158 -3.62 9.04 -31.64
N ALA A 159 -3.26 8.92 -32.93
CA ALA A 159 -4.15 8.38 -33.96
C ALA A 159 -4.38 6.86 -33.86
N ASP A 160 -3.57 6.16 -33.07
CA ASP A 160 -3.69 4.71 -32.85
C ASP A 160 -4.62 4.40 -31.66
N THR A 161 -5.57 3.49 -31.86
CA THR A 161 -6.67 3.20 -30.92
C THR A 161 -6.19 2.65 -29.58
N ASN A 162 -5.08 1.92 -29.57
CA ASN A 162 -4.53 1.31 -28.35
C ASN A 162 -3.84 2.33 -27.42
N GLU A 163 -3.14 3.33 -27.97
CA GLU A 163 -2.48 4.37 -27.15
C GLU A 163 -3.52 5.32 -26.55
N ALA A 164 -4.55 5.68 -27.32
CA ALA A 164 -5.66 6.50 -26.85
C ALA A 164 -6.40 5.86 -25.67
N ALA A 165 -6.69 4.56 -25.73
CA ALA A 165 -7.31 3.81 -24.63
C ALA A 165 -6.43 3.83 -23.35
N SER A 166 -5.11 3.69 -23.49
CA SER A 166 -4.20 3.77 -22.35
C SER A 166 -4.14 5.17 -21.71
N ILE A 167 -4.23 6.23 -22.52
CA ILE A 167 -4.25 7.61 -22.02
C ILE A 167 -5.57 7.90 -21.29
N LEU A 168 -6.71 7.45 -21.84
CA LEU A 168 -8.03 7.60 -21.21
C LEU A 168 -8.08 6.93 -19.84
N GLU A 169 -7.54 5.71 -19.71
CA GLU A 169 -7.47 5.00 -18.43
C GLU A 169 -6.61 5.76 -17.40
N LYS A 170 -5.50 6.38 -17.85
CA LYS A 170 -4.69 7.24 -16.97
C LYS A 170 -5.45 8.48 -16.51
N ILE A 171 -6.20 9.14 -17.39
CA ILE A 171 -7.02 10.30 -17.03
C ILE A 171 -8.05 9.92 -15.98
N LYS A 172 -8.74 8.77 -16.16
CA LYS A 172 -9.70 8.23 -15.20
C LYS A 172 -9.06 8.02 -13.83
N LEU A 173 -7.92 7.33 -13.76
CA LEU A 173 -7.19 7.12 -12.50
C LEU A 173 -6.73 8.44 -11.84
N VAL A 174 -6.33 9.45 -12.64
CA VAL A 174 -5.93 10.76 -12.09
C VAL A 174 -7.13 11.48 -11.47
N LYS A 175 -8.31 11.41 -12.10
CA LYS A 175 -9.56 11.97 -11.55
C LYS A 175 -10.00 11.26 -10.27
N GLU A 176 -9.94 9.93 -10.22
CA GLU A 176 -10.25 9.16 -9.01
C GLU A 176 -9.30 9.55 -7.85
N ASN A 177 -8.01 9.67 -8.12
CA ASN A 177 -7.04 10.12 -7.11
C ASN A 177 -7.28 11.56 -6.64
N GLN A 178 -7.72 12.45 -7.54
CA GLN A 178 -8.12 13.81 -7.19
C GLN A 178 -9.30 13.80 -6.21
N THR A 179 -10.34 13.01 -6.48
CA THR A 179 -11.50 12.85 -5.59
C THR A 179 -11.10 12.33 -4.21
N ILE A 180 -10.28 11.26 -4.15
CA ILE A 180 -9.79 10.70 -2.88
C ILE A 180 -9.02 11.75 -2.06
N ILE A 181 -8.16 12.54 -2.71
CA ILE A 181 -7.38 13.58 -2.01
C ILE A 181 -8.27 14.71 -1.53
N GLU A 182 -9.28 15.12 -2.31
CA GLU A 182 -10.27 16.10 -1.88
C GLU A 182 -11.05 15.62 -0.64
N GLU A 183 -11.49 14.36 -0.62
CA GLU A 183 -12.16 13.75 0.54
C GLU A 183 -11.25 13.68 1.77
N LEU A 184 -9.98 13.26 1.62
CA LEU A 184 -9.01 13.23 2.71
C LEU A 184 -8.72 14.63 3.27
N CYS A 185 -8.66 15.65 2.41
CA CYS A 185 -8.52 17.03 2.84
C CYS A 185 -9.74 17.51 3.63
N ASN A 186 -10.95 17.18 3.16
CA ASN A 186 -12.19 17.53 3.85
C ASN A 186 -12.28 16.86 5.22
N LEU A 187 -11.94 15.56 5.31
CA LEU A 187 -11.88 14.83 6.59
C LEU A 187 -10.88 15.46 7.55
N ARG A 188 -9.69 15.84 7.07
CA ARG A 188 -8.68 16.52 7.89
C ARG A 188 -9.16 17.89 8.39
N ASN A 189 -9.81 18.66 7.53
CA ASN A 189 -10.35 19.98 7.91
C ASN A 189 -11.46 19.84 8.94
N LEU A 190 -12.36 18.86 8.77
CA LEU A 190 -13.41 18.54 9.74
C LEU A 190 -12.81 18.11 11.08
N ALA A 191 -11.84 17.21 11.08
CA ALA A 191 -11.14 16.78 12.30
C ALA A 191 -10.46 17.95 13.02
N THR A 192 -9.84 18.87 12.27
CA THR A 192 -9.20 20.06 12.82
C THR A 192 -10.22 21.03 13.44
N ALA A 193 -11.35 21.26 12.76
CA ALA A 193 -12.42 22.11 13.25
C ALA A 193 -13.07 21.53 14.53
N THR A 194 -13.33 20.22 14.55
CA THR A 194 -13.85 19.52 15.73
C THR A 194 -12.87 19.63 16.90
N ALA A 195 -11.57 19.40 16.66
CA ALA A 195 -10.55 19.54 17.70
C ALA A 195 -10.49 20.97 18.26
N GLN A 196 -10.59 22.00 17.40
CA GLN A 196 -10.65 23.39 17.82
C GLN A 196 -11.89 23.70 18.67
N LYS A 197 -13.06 23.20 18.28
CA LYS A 197 -14.30 23.35 19.04
C LYS A 197 -14.18 22.71 20.42
N CYS A 198 -13.68 21.48 20.51
CA CYS A 198 -13.45 20.81 21.79
C CYS A 198 -12.48 21.61 22.67
N ILE A 199 -11.36 22.10 22.13
CA ILE A 199 -10.41 22.93 22.88
C ILE A 199 -11.08 24.20 23.42
N TYR A 200 -11.95 24.84 22.63
CA TYR A 200 -12.68 26.03 23.05
C TYR A 200 -13.67 25.74 24.18
N GLU A 201 -14.50 24.70 24.02
CA GLU A 201 -15.47 24.27 25.04
C GLU A 201 -14.78 23.91 26.36
N MET A 202 -13.64 23.24 26.29
CA MET A 202 -12.86 22.90 27.47
C MET A 202 -12.23 24.11 28.17
N LYS A 203 -11.75 25.10 27.42
CA LYS A 203 -11.29 26.38 28.01
C LYS A 203 -12.44 27.11 28.69
N SER A 204 -13.62 27.12 28.08
CA SER A 204 -14.83 27.71 28.66
C SER A 204 -15.21 27.02 29.97
N ALA A 205 -15.29 25.68 29.96
CA ALA A 205 -15.57 24.88 31.15
C ALA A 205 -14.56 25.13 32.28
N LYS A 206 -13.26 25.19 31.95
CA LYS A 206 -12.22 25.53 32.92
C LYS A 206 -12.43 26.91 33.54
N ASN A 207 -12.73 27.92 32.74
CA ASN A 207 -12.97 29.28 33.24
C ASN A 207 -14.19 29.35 34.16
N LEU A 208 -15.27 28.63 33.83
CA LEU A 208 -16.46 28.52 34.68
C LEU A 208 -16.13 27.84 36.01
N LEU A 209 -15.34 26.77 35.98
CA LEU A 209 -14.87 26.08 37.17
C LEU A 209 -14.01 26.99 38.06
N GLU A 210 -13.07 27.72 37.47
CA GLU A 210 -12.24 28.71 38.19
C GLU A 210 -13.07 29.86 38.76
N ALA A 211 -14.15 30.28 38.10
CA ALA A 211 -15.09 31.27 38.63
C ALA A 211 -15.90 30.71 39.81
N ALA A 212 -16.41 29.48 39.71
CA ALA A 212 -17.14 28.81 40.78
C ALA A 212 -16.25 28.60 42.03
N LYS A 213 -14.98 28.21 41.82
CA LYS A 213 -13.98 28.10 42.90
C LYS A 213 -13.73 29.44 43.61
N ARG A 214 -13.64 30.55 42.87
CA ARG A 214 -13.49 31.89 43.46
C ARG A 214 -14.71 32.28 44.28
N HIS A 215 -15.91 32.13 43.72
CA HIS A 215 -17.16 32.45 44.42
C HIS A 215 -17.34 31.63 45.72
N THR A 216 -17.02 30.33 45.69
CA THR A 216 -17.07 29.49 46.90
C THR A 216 -16.01 29.88 47.93
N SER A 217 -14.79 30.23 47.48
CA SER A 217 -13.74 30.74 48.36
C SER A 217 -14.10 32.09 49.00
N ASP A 218 -14.69 33.01 48.24
CA ASP A 218 -15.09 34.33 48.73
C ASP A 218 -16.20 34.20 49.79
N ASN A 219 -17.18 33.33 49.56
CA ASN A 219 -18.23 33.04 50.55
C ASN A 219 -17.71 32.40 51.84
N LEU A 220 -16.60 31.67 51.78
CA LEU A 220 -15.93 31.09 52.94
C LEU A 220 -15.05 32.11 53.71
N ALA A 221 -14.63 33.20 53.07
CA ALA A 221 -13.77 34.22 53.68
C ALA A 221 -14.55 35.23 54.54
N ILE A 222 -15.82 35.48 54.22
CA ILE A 222 -16.68 36.50 54.85
C ILE A 222 -17.01 36.23 56.34
N PRO A 223 -17.18 34.99 56.86
CA PRO A 223 -17.59 34.78 58.24
C PRO A 223 -16.52 35.05 59.31
N ILE A 224 -15.23 35.07 58.95
CA ILE A 224 -14.15 35.12 59.96
C ILE A 224 -13.95 36.54 60.51
N GLN A 225 -14.32 37.58 59.74
CA GLN A 225 -14.07 38.96 60.11
C GLN A 225 -15.20 39.60 60.92
N GLU A 226 -16.47 39.22 60.69
CA GLU A 226 -17.62 39.73 61.49
C GLU A 226 -17.74 39.07 62.88
N VAL A 227 -17.23 37.86 63.08
CA VAL A 227 -17.30 37.15 64.37
C VAL A 227 -16.28 37.66 65.40
N GLN A 228 -15.23 38.40 64.97
CA GLN A 228 -14.23 38.95 65.89
C GLN A 228 -14.64 40.27 66.57
N GLU A 229 -15.67 40.98 66.07
CA GLU A 229 -16.03 42.31 66.60
C GLU A 229 -17.30 42.32 67.48
N THR A 230 -18.09 41.24 67.53
CA THR A 230 -19.31 41.17 68.35
C THR A 230 -19.11 40.35 69.62
N GLN A 231 -19.14 41.01 70.80
CA GLN A 231 -19.21 40.35 72.11
C GLN A 231 -20.56 39.64 72.27
N MET A 232 -20.64 38.38 71.83
CA MET A 232 -21.82 37.53 72.03
C MET A 232 -21.72 36.69 73.31
N PRO A 233 -22.84 36.37 74.00
CA PRO A 233 -22.86 35.53 75.19
C PRO A 233 -22.43 34.08 74.91
N SER A 234 -21.68 33.49 75.84
CA SER A 234 -21.03 32.17 75.75
C SER A 234 -21.93 31.02 75.28
N ASP A 235 -23.23 31.05 75.58
CA ASP A 235 -24.16 29.96 75.25
C ASP A 235 -24.64 30.00 73.78
N GLN A 236 -24.58 31.17 73.13
CA GLN A 236 -24.90 31.30 71.70
C GLN A 236 -23.71 30.94 70.80
N ILE A 237 -22.48 31.06 71.33
CA ILE A 237 -21.24 30.68 70.62
C ILE A 237 -21.22 29.18 70.30
N ALA A 238 -21.70 28.32 71.19
CA ALA A 238 -21.72 26.87 70.98
C ALA A 238 -22.69 26.45 69.85
N VAL A 239 -23.86 27.07 69.77
CA VAL A 239 -24.85 26.78 68.71
C VAL A 239 -24.36 27.31 67.37
N HIS A 240 -23.80 28.53 67.34
CA HIS A 240 -23.26 29.13 66.11
C HIS A 240 -22.02 28.39 65.59
N SER A 241 -21.16 27.89 66.49
CA SER A 241 -20.00 27.04 66.15
C SER A 241 -20.42 25.70 65.54
N ALA A 242 -21.47 25.05 66.07
CA ALA A 242 -21.98 23.79 65.54
C ALA A 242 -22.73 23.95 64.19
N GLU A 243 -23.29 25.12 63.92
CA GLU A 243 -23.83 25.47 62.60
C GLU A 243 -22.75 25.86 61.59
N LEU A 244 -21.70 26.58 62.00
CA LEU A 244 -20.52 26.82 61.16
C LEU A 244 -19.85 25.50 60.78
N GLN A 245 -19.63 24.58 61.72
CA GLN A 245 -19.03 23.27 61.41
C GLN A 245 -19.90 22.41 60.47
N ARG A 246 -21.23 22.54 60.53
CA ARG A 246 -22.14 21.86 59.57
C ARG A 246 -22.20 22.55 58.21
N GLY A 247 -22.08 23.88 58.16
CA GLY A 247 -21.99 24.66 56.92
C GLY A 247 -20.67 24.43 56.19
N ASP A 248 -19.56 24.42 56.93
CA ASP A 248 -18.20 24.22 56.42
C ASP A 248 -18.02 22.83 55.80
N SER A 249 -18.65 21.80 56.37
CA SER A 249 -18.60 20.44 55.80
C SER A 249 -19.23 20.38 54.40
N LYS A 250 -20.35 21.07 54.15
CA LYS A 250 -20.98 21.10 52.83
C LYS A 250 -20.14 21.85 51.81
N SER A 251 -19.63 23.03 52.18
CA SER A 251 -18.79 23.85 51.30
C SER A 251 -17.46 23.14 50.96
N TYR A 252 -16.85 22.49 51.95
CA TYR A 252 -15.65 21.68 51.78
C TYR A 252 -15.88 20.48 50.85
N ASN A 253 -17.00 19.77 51.01
CA ASN A 253 -17.37 18.67 50.12
C ASN A 253 -17.56 19.16 48.67
N SER A 254 -18.18 20.32 48.47
CA SER A 254 -18.30 20.93 47.14
C SER A 254 -16.94 21.28 46.51
N VAL A 255 -15.96 21.74 47.30
CA VAL A 255 -14.60 21.98 46.80
C VAL A 255 -13.92 20.68 46.34
N ILE A 256 -14.08 19.59 47.11
CA ILE A 256 -13.56 18.26 46.73
C ILE A 256 -14.22 17.75 45.44
N GLU A 257 -15.54 17.87 45.33
CA GLU A 257 -16.27 17.50 44.10
C GLU A 257 -15.77 18.29 42.88
N LEU A 258 -15.56 19.61 43.02
CA LEU A 258 -15.01 20.46 41.96
C LEU A 258 -13.58 20.06 41.58
N GLN A 259 -12.74 19.65 42.53
CA GLN A 259 -11.40 19.13 42.24
C GLN A 259 -11.42 17.79 41.53
N ASN A 260 -12.36 16.90 41.87
CA ASN A 260 -12.51 15.62 41.19
C ASN A 260 -13.01 15.83 39.75
N MET A 261 -13.99 16.70 39.54
CA MET A 261 -14.45 17.07 38.19
C MET A 261 -13.33 17.69 37.34
N GLU A 262 -12.41 18.47 37.93
CA GLU A 262 -11.24 18.99 37.22
C GLU A 262 -10.30 17.86 36.75
N LYS A 263 -10.04 16.87 37.61
CA LYS A 263 -9.22 15.71 37.28
C LYS A 263 -9.86 14.88 36.16
N ASP A 264 -11.17 14.65 36.24
CA ASP A 264 -11.92 13.90 35.24
C ASP A 264 -11.93 14.62 33.88
N LEU A 265 -12.13 15.94 33.89
CA LEU A 265 -12.05 16.76 32.67
C LEU A 265 -10.64 16.73 32.06
N HIS A 266 -9.60 16.76 32.90
CA HIS A 266 -8.22 16.64 32.44
C HIS A 266 -7.92 15.25 31.85
N ALA A 267 -8.44 14.18 32.46
CA ALA A 267 -8.30 12.83 31.94
C ALA A 267 -9.01 12.68 30.58
N ALA A 268 -10.23 13.19 30.45
CA ALA A 268 -10.98 13.22 29.19
C ALA A 268 -10.23 14.00 28.10
N TYR A 269 -9.58 15.12 28.46
CA TYR A 269 -8.72 15.86 27.53
C TYR A 269 -7.58 15.01 26.98
N GLN A 270 -6.86 14.34 27.86
CA GLN A 270 -5.71 13.51 27.49
C GLN A 270 -6.14 12.37 26.56
N GLN A 271 -7.30 11.75 26.83
CA GLN A 271 -7.86 10.71 25.97
C GLN A 271 -8.25 11.24 24.58
N LEU A 272 -8.95 12.38 24.51
CA LEU A 272 -9.29 13.02 23.23
C LEU A 272 -8.04 13.41 22.44
N ARG A 273 -7.02 13.93 23.13
CA ARG A 273 -5.74 14.29 22.52
C ARG A 273 -5.02 13.06 21.96
N GLN A 274 -4.95 11.99 22.74
CA GLN A 274 -4.34 10.73 22.30
C GLN A 274 -5.09 10.18 21.08
N GLY A 275 -6.42 10.16 21.08
CA GLY A 275 -7.22 9.73 19.93
C GLY A 275 -6.99 10.59 18.69
N TYR A 276 -6.82 11.91 18.85
CA TYR A 276 -6.44 12.79 17.75
C TYR A 276 -5.03 12.46 17.23
N ASP A 277 -4.06 12.26 18.12
CA ASP A 277 -2.68 11.94 17.75
C ASP A 277 -2.60 10.57 17.05
N ASP A 278 -3.40 9.58 17.46
CA ASP A 278 -3.53 8.27 16.81
C ASP A 278 -4.15 8.39 15.41
N ILE A 279 -5.20 9.20 15.24
CA ILE A 279 -5.79 9.49 13.92
C ILE A 279 -4.78 10.26 13.04
N ALA A 280 -4.08 11.24 13.60
CA ALA A 280 -3.09 12.01 12.86
C ALA A 280 -1.89 11.14 12.45
N ALA A 281 -1.51 10.16 13.27
CA ALA A 281 -0.43 9.21 12.97
C ALA A 281 -0.83 8.17 11.90
N THR A 282 -2.11 7.81 11.81
CA THR A 282 -2.61 6.89 10.77
C THR A 282 -2.82 7.58 9.42
N LEU A 283 -3.06 8.89 9.42
CA LEU A 283 -3.16 9.67 8.19
C LEU A 283 -1.76 9.84 7.55
N PRO A 284 -1.60 9.55 6.25
CA PRO A 284 -0.33 9.71 5.58
C PRO A 284 0.10 11.18 5.60
N ASP A 285 1.34 11.44 6.06
CA ASP A 285 1.94 12.77 5.97
C ASP A 285 1.92 13.28 4.52
N ILE A 286 1.87 14.60 4.32
CA ILE A 286 1.95 15.27 3.02
C ILE A 286 3.16 14.77 2.22
N GLY A 287 4.30 14.54 2.89
CA GLY A 287 5.47 13.93 2.27
C GLY A 287 5.22 12.50 1.79
N MET A 288 4.48 11.71 2.58
CA MET A 288 4.06 10.36 2.20
C MET A 288 3.07 10.37 1.04
N ILE A 289 2.01 11.20 1.08
CA ILE A 289 1.05 11.38 -0.02
C ILE A 289 1.78 11.73 -1.33
N ASN A 290 2.71 12.69 -1.26
CA ASN A 290 3.53 13.07 -2.42
C ASN A 290 4.46 11.96 -2.90
N SER A 291 4.92 11.07 -2.01
CA SER A 291 5.80 9.94 -2.33
C SER A 291 5.06 8.68 -2.80
N HIS A 292 3.79 8.54 -2.42
CA HIS A 292 2.88 7.43 -2.72
C HIS A 292 1.98 7.69 -3.92
N SER A 293 2.06 8.88 -4.54
CA SER A 293 1.80 9.02 -5.97
C SER A 293 2.68 8.00 -6.71
N THR A 294 2.14 6.81 -6.92
CA THR A 294 2.71 5.72 -7.75
C THR A 294 3.04 6.26 -9.14
N ILE A 295 2.27 7.24 -9.59
CA ILE A 295 2.52 8.07 -10.76
C ILE A 295 3.88 8.78 -10.65
N SER A 296 4.23 9.41 -9.53
CA SER A 296 5.51 10.13 -9.36
C SER A 296 6.74 9.21 -9.41
N ARG A 297 6.70 8.04 -8.76
CA ARG A 297 7.80 7.05 -8.84
C ARG A 297 7.89 6.40 -10.23
N LYS A 298 6.75 6.03 -10.83
CA LYS A 298 6.69 5.43 -12.17
C LYS A 298 7.11 6.46 -13.23
N MET A 299 6.69 7.71 -13.11
CA MET A 299 7.15 8.85 -13.93
C MET A 299 8.64 9.11 -13.77
N LYS A 300 9.21 9.01 -12.56
CA LYS A 300 10.66 9.16 -12.36
C LYS A 300 11.45 8.04 -13.07
N ARG A 301 10.95 6.79 -13.03
CA ARG A 301 11.53 5.67 -13.79
C ARG A 301 11.36 5.84 -15.29
N ILE A 302 10.17 6.28 -15.75
CA ILE A 302 9.88 6.55 -17.16
C ILE A 302 10.77 7.69 -17.69
N ARG A 303 10.91 8.80 -16.96
CA ARG A 303 11.83 9.90 -17.32
C ARG A 303 13.28 9.42 -17.43
N LYS A 304 13.74 8.56 -16.52
CA LYS A 304 15.09 7.96 -16.59
C LYS A 304 15.25 7.05 -17.81
N LYS A 305 14.24 6.23 -18.14
CA LYS A 305 14.21 5.38 -19.34
C LYS A 305 14.16 6.22 -20.63
N ASN A 306 13.31 7.25 -20.70
CA ASN A 306 13.23 8.17 -21.84
C ASN A 306 14.53 8.94 -22.05
N ALA A 307 15.17 9.45 -20.99
CA ALA A 307 16.48 10.09 -21.09
C ALA A 307 17.55 9.12 -21.63
N SER A 308 17.47 7.84 -21.26
CA SER A 308 18.37 6.79 -21.77
C SER A 308 18.11 6.48 -23.25
N LEU A 309 16.83 6.41 -23.65
CA LEU A 309 16.42 6.21 -25.04
C LEU A 309 16.82 7.38 -25.95
N VAL A 310 16.69 8.62 -25.48
CA VAL A 310 17.18 9.80 -26.21
C VAL A 310 18.69 9.71 -26.44
N LYS A 311 19.47 9.32 -25.42
CA LYS A 311 20.92 9.09 -25.56
C LYS A 311 21.26 7.95 -26.52
N ILE A 312 20.45 6.89 -26.58
CA ILE A 312 20.64 5.79 -27.55
C ILE A 312 20.32 6.27 -28.96
N LYS A 313 19.19 6.96 -29.17
CA LYS A 313 18.79 7.52 -30.46
C LYS A 313 19.83 8.51 -31.00
N GLN A 314 20.43 9.32 -30.12
CA GLN A 314 21.52 10.21 -30.49
C GLN A 314 22.77 9.44 -30.91
N ARG A 315 23.22 8.45 -30.10
CA ARG A 315 24.36 7.59 -30.46
C ARG A 315 24.16 6.85 -31.78
N MET A 316 22.96 6.37 -32.08
CA MET A 316 22.66 5.72 -33.36
C MET A 316 22.71 6.70 -34.55
N LYS A 317 22.28 7.96 -34.35
CA LYS A 317 22.44 9.01 -35.36
C LYS A 317 23.92 9.31 -35.60
N ASP A 318 24.69 9.46 -34.53
CA ASP A 318 26.12 9.77 -34.59
C ASP A 318 26.89 8.62 -35.27
N GLU A 319 26.54 7.37 -34.98
CA GLU A 319 27.12 6.18 -35.63
C GLU A 319 26.78 6.11 -37.13
N LYS A 320 25.54 6.43 -37.52
CA LYS A 320 25.15 6.49 -38.93
C LYS A 320 25.90 7.61 -39.67
N TRP A 321 26.10 8.75 -39.02
CA TRP A 321 26.89 9.85 -39.56
C TRP A 321 28.37 9.48 -39.68
N ARG A 322 28.95 8.84 -38.66
CA ARG A 322 30.32 8.32 -38.68
C ARG A 322 30.55 7.39 -39.88
N LYS A 323 29.70 6.38 -40.07
CA LYS A 323 29.78 5.45 -41.22
C LYS A 323 29.68 6.17 -42.57
N ARG A 324 28.86 7.22 -42.65
CA ARG A 324 28.74 8.01 -43.89
C ARG A 324 30.00 8.82 -44.18
N ILE A 325 30.62 9.41 -43.15
CA ILE A 325 31.89 10.13 -43.26
C ILE A 325 33.03 9.17 -43.64
N GLU A 326 33.13 8.01 -43.00
CA GLU A 326 34.12 6.98 -43.34
C GLU A 326 34.01 6.53 -44.80
N ASN A 327 32.78 6.32 -45.29
CA ASN A 327 32.54 5.96 -46.68
C ASN A 327 32.93 7.10 -47.64
N LEU A 328 32.64 8.35 -47.30
CA LEU A 328 33.06 9.51 -48.10
C LEU A 328 34.60 9.64 -48.13
N ILE A 329 35.28 9.43 -47.01
CA ILE A 329 36.75 9.43 -46.95
C ILE A 329 37.32 8.29 -47.78
N SER A 330 36.76 7.09 -47.68
CA SER A 330 37.17 5.93 -48.50
C SER A 330 37.03 6.22 -50.00
N ASN A 331 35.89 6.79 -50.40
CA ASN A 331 35.65 7.18 -51.78
C ASN A 331 36.62 8.28 -52.25
N SER A 332 36.89 9.28 -51.40
CA SER A 332 37.86 10.34 -51.69
C SER A 332 39.29 9.82 -51.81
N ASN A 333 39.67 8.82 -51.02
CA ASN A 333 40.99 8.20 -51.12
C ASN A 333 41.11 7.37 -52.39
N SER A 334 40.05 6.65 -52.77
CA SER A 334 39.99 5.91 -54.03
C SER A 334 40.13 6.84 -55.25
N THR A 335 39.42 7.97 -55.27
CA THR A 335 39.56 8.95 -56.36
C THR A 335 40.94 9.58 -56.39
N LYS A 336 41.54 9.88 -55.23
CA LYS A 336 42.93 10.36 -55.15
C LYS A 336 43.92 9.33 -55.72
N MET A 337 43.81 8.06 -55.37
CA MET A 337 44.65 6.99 -55.93
C MET A 337 44.52 6.87 -57.44
N MET A 338 43.30 7.03 -57.99
CA MET A 338 43.09 7.07 -59.43
C MET A 338 43.80 8.27 -60.06
N ILE A 339 43.66 9.47 -59.49
CA ILE A 339 44.34 10.68 -59.98
C ILE A 339 45.87 10.50 -59.95
N ASP A 340 46.41 10.00 -58.85
CA ASP A 340 47.86 9.77 -58.72
C ASP A 340 48.34 8.70 -59.72
N SER A 341 47.55 7.66 -59.97
CA SER A 341 47.84 6.69 -61.04
C SER A 341 47.85 7.33 -62.43
N TYR A 342 46.88 8.20 -62.75
CA TYR A 342 46.86 8.94 -64.02
C TYR A 342 48.04 9.88 -64.15
N LYS A 343 48.40 10.61 -63.08
CA LYS A 343 49.59 11.47 -63.05
C LYS A 343 50.85 10.66 -63.35
N MET A 344 51.03 9.49 -62.73
CA MET A 344 52.18 8.63 -62.99
C MET A 344 52.21 8.13 -64.45
N ARG A 345 51.07 7.78 -65.03
CA ARG A 345 51.00 7.43 -66.46
C ARG A 345 51.40 8.58 -67.37
N ILE A 346 50.92 9.80 -67.08
CA ILE A 346 51.27 11.00 -67.84
C ILE A 346 52.76 11.29 -67.71
N ILE A 347 53.32 11.25 -66.50
CA ILE A 347 54.76 11.44 -66.26
C ILE A 347 55.56 10.44 -67.09
N ASN A 348 55.22 9.15 -67.05
CA ASN A 348 55.91 8.12 -67.82
C ASN A 348 55.81 8.34 -69.34
N GLN A 349 54.64 8.77 -69.84
CA GLN A 349 54.46 9.11 -71.25
C GLN A 349 55.29 10.31 -71.67
N VAL A 350 55.35 11.35 -70.83
CA VAL A 350 56.16 12.54 -71.09
C VAL A 350 57.65 12.19 -71.08
N SER A 351 58.14 11.45 -70.08
CA SER A 351 59.53 10.98 -70.02
C SER A 351 59.92 10.19 -71.28
N ALA A 352 59.05 9.28 -71.74
CA ALA A 352 59.28 8.51 -72.96
C ALA A 352 59.39 9.38 -74.22
N LEU A 353 58.68 10.52 -74.27
CA LEU A 353 58.73 11.47 -75.40
C LEU A 353 59.92 12.42 -75.32
N THR A 354 60.36 12.80 -74.13
CA THR A 354 61.44 13.79 -73.94
C THR A 354 62.84 13.18 -73.98
N GLY A 355 62.99 11.86 -73.95
CA GLY A 355 64.29 11.18 -74.08
C GLY A 355 65.23 11.40 -72.89
N TYR A 356 64.69 11.81 -71.74
CA TYR A 356 65.37 11.90 -70.45
C TYR A 356 65.08 10.67 -69.60
#